data_AF-A0A7S2X445-F1
#
_entry.id   AF-A0A7S2X445-F1
#
_cell.length_a   1.000
_cell.length_b   1.000
_cell.length_c   1.000
_cell.angle_alpha   90.00
_cell.angle_beta   90.00
_cell.angle_gamma   90.00
#
_symmetry.space_group_name_H-M   'P 1'
#
loop_
_entity.id
_entity.type
_entity.pdbx_description
1 polymer ?
#
loop_
_entity_poly.entity_id
_entity_poly.type
_entity_poly.pdbx_seq_one_letter_code
_entity_poly.pdbx_strand_id
1 'polypeptide(L)'
;AKSSTATMESNTIGKPADDAVSGAVADAMSKAAKDALGAAGEKAMNLLKSGAGDISVYIEKNHYSINVLSFMGGAALSIVSFLGLLNFFAPLFGPLNYVLKFYQLVFGLIICAIDGPSDKVPRVQAAIVQYTPVLHNNAGRALFYLFIASLEGTQDSWIHMLVGWYFLGISLMFVALKAKSLCSPTSASSGVDDAEVGAIKG
;
A
#
# COMPACT_ATOMS: atom_id res chain seq x y z
N ALA A 1 17.20 21.25 -50.13
CA ALA A 1 15.77 21.22 -50.48
C ALA A 1 15.01 22.06 -49.47
N LYS A 2 14.56 23.27 -49.87
CA LYS A 2 13.77 24.20 -49.05
C LYS A 2 12.30 23.84 -49.21
N SER A 3 11.66 23.38 -48.14
CA SER A 3 10.22 23.09 -48.13
C SER A 3 9.47 24.35 -47.71
N SER A 4 8.74 24.94 -48.65
CA SER A 4 7.81 26.05 -48.42
C SER A 4 6.59 25.54 -47.66
N THR A 5 6.45 25.94 -46.41
CA THR A 5 5.23 25.72 -45.61
C THR A 5 4.34 26.93 -45.79
N ALA A 6 3.22 26.75 -46.49
CA ALA A 6 2.22 27.78 -46.74
C ALA A 6 1.37 27.99 -45.47
N THR A 7 1.44 29.21 -44.92
CA THR A 7 0.60 29.69 -43.84
C THR A 7 -0.76 30.07 -44.41
N MET A 8 -1.80 29.28 -44.14
CA MET A 8 -3.19 29.68 -44.40
C MET A 8 -3.70 30.53 -43.23
N GLU A 9 -3.92 31.82 -43.48
CA GLU A 9 -4.66 32.72 -42.59
C GLU A 9 -6.14 32.31 -42.58
N SER A 10 -6.60 31.80 -41.43
CA SER A 10 -8.01 31.55 -41.16
C SER A 10 -8.67 32.85 -40.72
N ASN A 11 -9.60 33.33 -41.53
CA ASN A 11 -10.32 34.58 -41.36
C ASN A 11 -11.35 34.45 -40.21
N THR A 12 -11.09 35.11 -39.08
CA THR A 12 -11.91 35.07 -37.86
C THR A 12 -13.02 36.14 -37.93
N ILE A 13 -14.10 35.85 -38.66
CA ILE A 13 -15.30 36.70 -38.68
C ILE A 13 -16.40 36.00 -37.88
N GLY A 14 -16.64 36.52 -36.67
CA GLY A 14 -17.90 36.33 -35.93
C GLY A 14 -17.85 35.33 -34.78
N LYS A 15 -17.28 35.71 -33.63
CA LYS A 15 -17.56 35.06 -32.32
C LYS A 15 -17.45 36.03 -31.13
N PRO A 16 -18.45 36.88 -30.87
CA PRO A 16 -18.61 37.48 -29.55
C PRO A 16 -19.72 36.82 -28.71
N ALA A 17 -20.51 35.89 -29.29
CA ALA A 17 -21.62 35.23 -28.58
C ALA A 17 -21.24 33.87 -27.96
N ASP A 18 -20.24 33.18 -28.49
CA ASP A 18 -19.86 31.83 -28.03
C ASP A 18 -19.09 31.83 -26.70
N ASP A 19 -18.34 32.90 -26.41
CA ASP A 19 -17.49 32.98 -25.22
C ASP A 19 -18.29 33.19 -23.93
N ALA A 20 -19.42 33.91 -24.00
CA ALA A 20 -20.29 34.12 -22.84
C ALA A 20 -21.07 32.85 -22.46
N VAL A 21 -21.41 32.00 -23.44
CA VAL A 21 -22.12 30.74 -23.21
C VAL A 21 -21.17 29.68 -22.65
N SER A 22 -19.90 29.67 -23.09
CA SER A 22 -18.89 28.71 -22.63
C SER A 22 -18.58 28.85 -21.13
N GLY A 23 -18.54 30.09 -20.61
CA GLY A 23 -18.31 30.35 -19.17
C GLY A 23 -19.45 29.82 -18.29
N ALA A 24 -20.70 30.07 -18.67
CA ALA A 24 -21.87 29.64 -17.89
C ALA A 24 -22.01 28.11 -17.82
N VAL A 25 -21.63 27.40 -18.90
CA VAL A 25 -21.65 25.93 -18.95
C VAL A 25 -20.52 25.34 -18.09
N ALA A 26 -19.32 25.92 -18.10
CA ALA A 26 -18.21 25.47 -17.27
C ALA A 26 -18.51 25.59 -15.77
N ASP A 27 -19.13 26.69 -15.34
CA ASP A 27 -19.52 26.89 -13.94
C ASP A 27 -20.63 25.93 -13.49
N ALA A 28 -21.63 25.69 -14.33
CA ALA A 28 -22.69 24.73 -14.05
C ALA A 28 -22.15 23.30 -13.95
N MET A 29 -21.21 22.92 -14.82
CA MET A 29 -20.59 21.59 -14.83
C MET A 29 -19.66 21.38 -13.63
N SER A 30 -18.89 22.40 -13.24
CA SER A 30 -18.04 22.36 -12.04
C SER A 30 -18.86 22.21 -10.75
N LYS A 31 -20.01 22.89 -10.67
CA LYS A 31 -20.92 22.78 -9.53
C LYS A 31 -21.59 21.40 -9.46
N ALA A 32 -22.08 20.90 -10.59
CA ALA A 32 -22.66 19.55 -10.68
C ALA A 32 -21.64 18.45 -10.38
N ALA A 33 -20.39 18.61 -10.84
CA ALA A 33 -19.30 17.68 -10.54
C ALA A 33 -18.97 17.65 -9.04
N LYS A 34 -18.91 18.81 -8.37
CA LYS A 34 -18.70 18.87 -6.91
C LYS A 34 -19.83 18.22 -6.13
N ASP A 35 -21.08 18.46 -6.53
CA ASP A 35 -22.25 17.88 -5.86
C ASP A 35 -22.32 16.36 -6.07
N ALA A 36 -22.01 15.87 -7.27
CA ALA A 36 -21.91 14.45 -7.58
C ALA A 36 -20.76 13.77 -6.81
N LEU A 37 -19.60 14.43 -6.72
CA LEU A 37 -18.45 13.93 -5.95
C LEU A 37 -18.77 13.88 -4.45
N GLY A 38 -19.49 14.88 -3.93
CA GLY A 38 -19.93 14.92 -2.54
C GLY A 38 -20.90 13.78 -2.21
N ALA A 39 -21.94 13.60 -3.04
CA ALA A 39 -22.93 12.54 -2.83
C ALA A 39 -22.35 11.12 -2.99
N ALA A 40 -21.43 10.93 -3.95
CA ALA A 40 -20.69 9.68 -4.08
C ALA A 40 -19.72 9.45 -2.92
N GLY A 41 -19.06 10.53 -2.47
CA GLY A 41 -18.13 10.50 -1.34
C GLY A 41 -18.81 10.13 -0.02
N GLU A 42 -19.98 10.70 0.28
CA GLU A 42 -20.74 10.38 1.49
C GLU A 42 -21.25 8.92 1.49
N LYS A 43 -21.72 8.42 0.34
CA LYS A 43 -22.12 7.01 0.21
C LYS A 43 -20.92 6.07 0.35
N ALA A 44 -19.79 6.40 -0.27
CA ALA A 44 -18.56 5.65 -0.10
C ALA A 44 -18.09 5.65 1.35
N MET A 45 -18.14 6.79 2.05
CA MET A 45 -17.81 6.91 3.47
C MET A 45 -18.75 6.11 4.37
N ASN A 46 -20.05 6.13 4.10
CA ASN A 46 -21.02 5.37 4.88
C ASN A 46 -20.87 3.86 4.66
N LEU A 47 -20.59 3.43 3.42
CA LEU A 47 -20.24 2.03 3.13
C LEU A 47 -18.91 1.63 3.78
N LEU A 48 -17.92 2.54 3.80
CA LEU A 48 -16.66 2.32 4.51
C LEU A 48 -16.88 2.21 6.02
N LYS A 49 -17.73 3.05 6.62
CA LYS A 49 -18.08 2.97 8.05
C LYS A 49 -18.82 1.69 8.40
N SER A 50 -19.81 1.29 7.59
CA SER A 50 -20.57 0.06 7.81
C SER A 50 -19.71 -1.19 7.57
N GLY A 51 -18.89 -1.18 6.51
CA GLY A 51 -17.96 -2.25 6.21
C GLY A 51 -16.81 -2.36 7.20
N ALA A 52 -16.34 -1.24 7.76
CA ALA A 52 -15.26 -1.23 8.75
C ALA A 52 -15.66 -1.92 10.07
N GLY A 53 -16.96 -1.96 10.41
CA GLY A 53 -17.46 -2.73 11.56
C GLY A 53 -17.21 -4.22 11.39
N ASP A 54 -17.73 -4.80 10.32
CA ASP A 54 -17.60 -6.24 10.02
C ASP A 54 -16.17 -6.63 9.62
N ILE A 55 -15.47 -5.77 8.89
CA ILE A 55 -14.06 -5.96 8.55
C ILE A 55 -13.20 -5.90 9.80
N SER A 56 -13.52 -5.07 10.81
CA SER A 56 -12.72 -5.05 12.04
C SER A 56 -12.84 -6.33 12.85
N VAL A 57 -14.05 -6.91 12.93
CA VAL A 57 -14.29 -8.20 13.60
C VAL A 57 -13.61 -9.34 12.83
N TYR A 58 -13.51 -9.23 11.50
CA TYR A 58 -12.74 -10.18 10.69
C TYR A 58 -11.22 -9.96 10.82
N ILE A 59 -10.74 -8.72 10.89
CA ILE A 59 -9.32 -8.35 11.03
C ILE A 59 -8.76 -8.78 12.37
N GLU A 60 -9.53 -8.67 13.45
CA GLU A 60 -9.08 -9.07 14.79
C GLU A 60 -8.83 -10.60 14.89
N LYS A 61 -9.52 -11.40 14.05
CA LYS A 61 -9.24 -12.83 13.89
C LYS A 61 -8.20 -13.17 12.81
N ASN A 62 -7.79 -12.22 11.96
CA ASN A 62 -7.03 -12.51 10.73
C ASN A 62 -5.65 -11.81 10.65
N HIS A 63 -4.85 -11.89 11.72
CA HIS A 63 -3.40 -11.67 11.59
C HIS A 63 -2.79 -12.62 10.54
N TYR A 64 -3.44 -13.77 10.33
CA TYR A 64 -3.08 -14.75 9.31
C TYR A 64 -3.21 -14.23 7.87
N SER A 65 -4.30 -13.51 7.53
CA SER A 65 -4.53 -13.07 6.14
C SER A 65 -3.47 -12.09 5.64
N ILE A 66 -2.96 -11.21 6.51
CA ILE A 66 -1.92 -10.24 6.14
C ILE A 66 -0.59 -10.94 5.89
N ASN A 67 -0.27 -11.94 6.73
CA ASN A 67 0.91 -12.77 6.53
C ASN A 67 0.79 -13.55 5.21
N VAL A 68 -0.36 -14.12 4.87
CA VAL A 68 -0.57 -14.84 3.60
C VAL A 68 -0.44 -13.91 2.40
N LEU A 69 -1.01 -12.70 2.46
CA LEU A 69 -0.87 -11.70 1.40
C LEU A 69 0.59 -11.31 1.19
N SER A 70 1.29 -11.00 2.28
CA SER A 70 2.71 -10.65 2.21
C SER A 70 3.57 -11.83 1.72
N PHE A 71 3.29 -13.05 2.16
CA PHE A 71 3.93 -14.27 1.66
C PHE A 71 3.76 -14.43 0.15
N MET A 72 2.53 -14.23 -0.35
CA MET A 72 2.24 -14.28 -1.78
C MET A 72 2.96 -13.16 -2.54
N GLY A 73 3.03 -11.96 -1.97
CA GLY A 73 3.82 -10.84 -2.48
C GLY A 73 5.31 -11.16 -2.56
N GLY A 74 5.89 -11.71 -1.49
CA GLY A 74 7.28 -12.14 -1.44
C GLY A 74 7.60 -13.25 -2.45
N ALA A 75 6.66 -14.19 -2.65
CA ALA A 75 6.81 -15.27 -3.62
C ALA A 75 6.77 -14.74 -5.05
N ALA A 76 5.80 -13.87 -5.36
CA ALA A 76 5.72 -13.21 -6.66
C ALA A 76 6.97 -12.36 -6.94
N LEU A 77 7.42 -11.57 -5.95
CA LEU A 77 8.66 -10.79 -6.03
C LEU A 77 9.86 -11.69 -6.32
N SER A 78 10.00 -12.80 -5.59
CA SER A 78 11.09 -13.77 -5.80
C SER A 78 11.09 -14.35 -7.20
N ILE A 79 9.93 -14.74 -7.73
CA ILE A 79 9.80 -15.30 -9.08
C ILE A 79 10.16 -14.26 -10.14
N VAL A 80 9.64 -13.04 -10.01
CA VAL A 80 9.92 -11.95 -10.97
C VAL A 80 11.40 -11.57 -10.95
N SER A 81 12.00 -11.44 -9.76
CA SER A 81 13.43 -11.16 -9.63
C SER A 81 14.29 -12.31 -10.17
N PHE A 82 13.89 -13.56 -9.94
CA PHE A 82 14.58 -14.74 -10.47
C PHE A 82 14.55 -14.77 -12.01
N LEU A 83 13.38 -14.53 -12.62
CA LEU A 83 13.25 -14.40 -14.08
C LEU A 83 14.11 -13.25 -14.62
N GLY A 84 14.19 -12.13 -13.89
CA GLY A 84 15.07 -11.01 -14.22
C GLY A 84 16.55 -11.37 -14.21
N LEU A 85 16.99 -12.23 -13.28
CA LEU A 85 18.37 -12.72 -13.20
C LEU A 85 18.71 -13.72 -14.31
N LEU A 86 17.75 -14.53 -14.75
CA LEU A 86 17.94 -15.50 -15.83
C LEU A 86 18.11 -14.85 -17.21
N ASN A 87 17.76 -13.58 -17.36
CA ASN A 87 17.99 -12.84 -18.59
C ASN A 87 19.47 -12.43 -18.73
N PHE A 88 20.37 -13.41 -18.88
CA PHE A 88 21.83 -13.27 -18.89
C PHE A 88 22.39 -12.31 -19.96
N PHE A 89 21.60 -11.94 -20.97
CA PHE A 89 22.04 -11.02 -22.04
C PHE A 89 21.78 -9.54 -21.72
N ALA A 90 20.87 -9.21 -20.80
CA ALA A 90 20.61 -7.84 -20.35
C ALA A 90 21.71 -7.20 -19.45
N PRO A 91 22.45 -7.94 -18.58
CA PRO A 91 23.45 -7.40 -17.67
C PRO A 91 24.65 -6.73 -18.32
N LEU A 92 24.95 -7.03 -19.59
CA LEU A 92 26.08 -6.41 -20.28
C LEU A 92 25.94 -4.87 -20.35
N PHE A 93 24.71 -4.34 -20.21
CA PHE A 93 24.41 -2.91 -20.27
C PHE A 93 24.18 -2.25 -18.90
N GLY A 94 24.34 -2.96 -17.79
CA GLY A 94 24.13 -2.38 -16.47
C GLY A 94 24.32 -3.37 -15.30
N PRO A 95 25.55 -3.57 -14.79
CA PRO A 95 25.78 -4.46 -13.64
C PRO A 95 24.98 -4.07 -12.40
N LEU A 96 24.65 -2.79 -12.26
CA LEU A 96 23.83 -2.27 -11.15
C LEU A 96 22.42 -2.86 -11.14
N ASN A 97 21.80 -3.05 -12.31
CA ASN A 97 20.47 -3.67 -12.40
C ASN A 97 20.49 -5.13 -11.91
N TYR A 98 21.56 -5.87 -12.19
CA TYR A 98 21.68 -7.25 -11.74
C TYR A 98 21.81 -7.34 -10.23
N VAL A 99 22.64 -6.48 -9.64
CA VAL A 99 22.78 -6.36 -8.19
C VAL A 99 21.43 -6.01 -7.55
N LEU A 100 20.68 -5.08 -8.15
CA LEU A 100 19.36 -4.70 -7.67
C LEU A 100 18.35 -5.87 -7.72
N LYS A 101 18.33 -6.63 -8.83
CA LYS A 101 17.50 -7.85 -8.97
C LYS A 101 17.87 -8.92 -7.95
N PHE A 102 19.16 -9.07 -7.66
CA PHE A 102 19.64 -9.98 -6.64
C PHE A 102 19.17 -9.57 -5.24
N TYR A 103 19.27 -8.29 -4.88
CA TYR A 103 18.70 -7.78 -3.63
C TYR A 103 17.19 -8.00 -3.54
N GLN A 104 16.44 -7.72 -4.61
CA GLN A 104 14.99 -7.96 -4.67
C GLN A 104 14.65 -9.46 -4.45
N LEU A 105 15.43 -10.37 -5.04
CA LEU A 105 15.28 -11.80 -4.82
C LEU A 105 15.50 -12.16 -3.34
N VAL A 106 16.59 -11.67 -2.75
CA VAL A 106 16.91 -11.92 -1.33
C VAL A 106 15.81 -11.36 -0.42
N PHE A 107 15.30 -10.16 -0.68
CA PHE A 107 14.21 -9.58 0.09
C PHE A 107 12.90 -10.36 -0.07
N GLY A 108 12.55 -10.81 -1.28
CA GLY A 108 11.40 -11.68 -1.52
C GLY A 108 11.49 -12.99 -0.71
N LEU A 109 12.67 -13.62 -0.70
CA LEU A 109 12.92 -14.82 0.09
C LEU A 109 12.83 -14.56 1.60
N ILE A 110 13.35 -13.42 2.08
CA ILE A 110 13.22 -13.01 3.48
C ILE A 110 11.75 -12.84 3.86
N ILE A 111 10.94 -12.19 3.01
CA ILE A 111 9.49 -12.07 3.23
C ILE A 111 8.85 -13.46 3.31
N CYS A 112 9.13 -14.34 2.35
CA CYS A 112 8.59 -15.70 2.37
C CYS A 112 8.99 -16.49 3.61
N ALA A 113 10.19 -16.26 4.14
CA ALA A 113 10.68 -16.96 5.33
C ALA A 113 10.06 -16.43 6.63
N ILE A 114 9.75 -15.13 6.70
CA ILE A 114 9.12 -14.50 7.87
C ILE A 114 7.63 -14.76 7.91
N ASP A 115 6.98 -14.70 6.75
CA ASP A 115 5.53 -14.80 6.61
C ASP A 115 5.06 -16.22 6.25
N GLY A 116 5.99 -17.11 5.98
CA GLY A 116 5.72 -18.52 5.70
C GLY A 116 5.20 -19.28 6.92
N PRO A 117 4.62 -20.46 6.72
CA PRO A 117 4.09 -21.29 7.80
C PRO A 117 5.22 -21.71 8.77
N SER A 118 5.22 -21.11 9.96
CA SER A 118 6.20 -21.35 11.03
C SER A 118 6.35 -22.83 11.40
N ASP A 119 5.29 -23.62 11.23
CA ASP A 119 5.25 -25.04 11.60
C ASP A 119 6.21 -25.91 10.79
N LYS A 120 6.62 -25.47 9.59
CA LYS A 120 7.44 -26.27 8.68
C LYS A 120 8.94 -26.02 8.82
N VAL A 121 9.34 -24.85 9.35
CA VAL A 121 10.76 -24.43 9.37
C VAL A 121 11.13 -23.58 10.61
N PRO A 122 11.02 -24.13 11.83
CA PRO A 122 11.32 -23.38 13.06
C PRO A 122 12.79 -22.91 13.15
N ARG A 123 13.72 -23.63 12.50
CA ARG A 123 15.15 -23.25 12.47
C ARG A 123 15.41 -21.96 11.69
N VAL A 124 14.72 -21.76 10.57
CA VAL A 124 14.90 -20.57 9.73
C VAL A 124 14.34 -19.35 10.44
N GLN A 125 13.16 -19.49 11.03
CA GLN A 125 12.54 -18.42 11.82
C GLN A 125 13.43 -18.02 13.00
N ALA A 126 13.96 -18.99 13.76
CA ALA A 126 14.88 -18.70 14.87
C ALA A 126 16.13 -17.94 14.41
N ALA A 127 16.73 -18.34 13.28
CA ALA A 127 17.87 -17.63 12.72
C ALA A 127 17.51 -16.18 12.33
N ILE A 128 16.39 -15.97 11.63
CA ILE A 128 15.96 -14.64 11.22
C ILE A 128 15.67 -13.74 12.42
N VAL A 129 14.98 -14.27 13.44
CA VAL A 129 14.69 -13.54 14.68
C VAL A 129 15.98 -13.14 15.40
N GLN A 130 17.01 -13.99 15.38
CA GLN A 130 18.31 -13.70 15.98
C GLN A 130 19.06 -12.58 15.26
N TYR A 131 19.05 -12.56 13.92
CA TYR A 131 19.78 -11.55 13.13
C TYR A 131 19.00 -10.25 12.91
N THR A 132 17.66 -10.30 12.95
CA THR A 132 16.79 -9.16 12.61
C THR A 132 15.65 -9.00 13.62
N PRO A 133 15.95 -8.68 14.88
CA PRO A 133 14.92 -8.49 15.92
C PRO A 133 13.95 -7.35 15.57
N VAL A 134 14.41 -6.36 14.81
CA VAL A 134 13.57 -5.26 14.29
C VAL A 134 12.41 -5.80 13.44
N LEU A 135 12.64 -6.87 12.69
CA LEU A 135 11.70 -7.41 11.73
C LEU A 135 10.61 -8.29 12.38
N HIS A 136 10.82 -8.69 13.63
CA HIS A 136 9.78 -9.37 14.42
C HIS A 136 8.68 -8.39 14.86
N ASN A 137 8.98 -7.10 14.94
CA ASN A 137 7.97 -6.09 15.26
C ASN A 137 7.13 -5.74 14.03
N ASN A 138 5.82 -5.61 14.22
CA ASN A 138 4.88 -5.18 13.16
C ASN A 138 5.29 -3.86 12.49
N ALA A 139 5.96 -2.96 13.22
CA ALA A 139 6.49 -1.72 12.66
C ALA A 139 7.72 -1.94 11.77
N GLY A 140 8.63 -2.85 12.14
CA GLY A 140 9.78 -3.18 11.30
C GLY A 140 9.36 -3.86 10.01
N ARG A 141 8.35 -4.74 10.06
CA ARG A 141 7.73 -5.34 8.87
C ARG A 141 7.14 -4.27 7.95
N ALA A 142 6.36 -3.33 8.49
CA ALA A 142 5.80 -2.22 7.72
C ALA A 142 6.90 -1.39 7.03
N LEU A 143 7.95 -1.01 7.76
CA LEU A 143 9.07 -0.23 7.25
C LEU A 143 9.84 -1.00 6.16
N PHE A 144 9.98 -2.30 6.33
CA PHE A 144 10.61 -3.19 5.35
C PHE A 144 9.78 -3.30 4.06
N TYR A 145 8.46 -3.48 4.15
CA TYR A 145 7.59 -3.46 2.97
C TYR A 145 7.59 -2.09 2.28
N LEU A 146 7.62 -0.99 3.05
CA LEU A 146 7.74 0.36 2.50
C LEU A 146 9.06 0.55 1.74
N PHE A 147 10.16 0.03 2.30
CA PHE A 147 11.46 0.06 1.65
C PHE A 147 11.44 -0.71 0.32
N ILE A 148 10.88 -1.91 0.31
CA ILE A 148 10.73 -2.71 -0.92
C ILE A 148 9.84 -2.00 -1.94
N ALA A 149 8.71 -1.42 -1.49
CA ALA A 149 7.82 -0.65 -2.35
C ALA A 149 8.56 0.55 -3.00
N SER A 150 9.39 1.24 -2.23
CA SER A 150 10.21 2.34 -2.76
C SER A 150 11.27 1.86 -3.75
N LEU A 151 11.87 0.69 -3.51
CA LEU A 151 12.87 0.10 -4.39
C LEU A 151 12.24 -0.35 -5.72
N GLU A 152 11.11 -1.05 -5.68
CA GLU A 152 10.33 -1.42 -6.88
C GLU A 152 9.82 -0.19 -7.65
N GLY A 153 9.41 0.86 -6.94
CA GLY A 153 8.91 2.10 -7.55
C GLY A 153 9.95 2.89 -8.36
N THR A 154 11.24 2.63 -8.16
CA THR A 154 12.31 3.27 -8.96
C THR A 154 12.55 2.60 -10.31
N GLN A 155 11.92 1.46 -10.60
CA GLN A 155 12.11 0.74 -11.85
C GLN A 155 11.07 1.12 -12.89
N ASP A 156 11.51 1.40 -14.11
CA ASP A 156 10.66 1.87 -15.22
C ASP A 156 9.69 0.80 -15.77
N SER A 157 9.77 -0.44 -15.31
CA SER A 157 8.86 -1.49 -15.79
C SER A 157 7.49 -1.36 -15.12
N TRP A 158 6.44 -1.41 -15.94
CA TRP A 158 5.06 -1.41 -15.46
C TRP A 158 4.76 -2.53 -14.46
N ILE A 159 5.37 -3.72 -14.61
CA ILE A 159 5.22 -4.84 -13.67
C ILE A 159 5.81 -4.48 -12.31
N HIS A 160 7.00 -3.89 -12.28
CA HIS A 160 7.66 -3.45 -11.05
C HIS A 160 6.88 -2.34 -10.36
N MET A 161 6.31 -1.41 -11.14
CA MET A 161 5.42 -0.39 -10.60
C MET A 161 4.19 -1.00 -9.93
N LEU A 162 3.54 -2.01 -10.55
CA LEU A 162 2.38 -2.69 -9.97
C LEU A 162 2.71 -3.44 -8.68
N VAL A 163 3.86 -4.13 -8.63
CA VAL A 163 4.36 -4.80 -7.42
C VAL A 163 4.69 -3.77 -6.33
N GLY A 164 5.26 -2.61 -6.70
CA GLY A 164 5.52 -1.51 -5.77
C GLY A 164 4.23 -0.98 -5.13
N TRP A 165 3.18 -0.74 -5.91
CA TRP A 165 1.87 -0.34 -5.40
C TRP A 165 1.25 -1.39 -4.47
N TYR A 166 1.44 -2.68 -4.79
CA TYR A 166 0.98 -3.78 -3.95
C TYR A 166 1.64 -3.76 -2.56
N PHE A 167 2.97 -3.68 -2.50
CA PHE A 167 3.70 -3.61 -1.22
C PHE A 167 3.45 -2.32 -0.45
N LEU A 168 3.23 -1.20 -1.15
CA LEU A 168 2.82 0.05 -0.52
C LEU A 168 1.47 -0.09 0.20
N GLY A 169 0.50 -0.75 -0.44
CA GLY A 169 -0.79 -1.06 0.17
C GLY A 169 -0.66 -1.91 1.43
N ILE A 170 0.15 -2.97 1.40
CA ILE A 170 0.42 -3.81 2.57
C ILE A 170 1.08 -3.00 3.70
N SER A 171 2.09 -2.18 3.38
CA SER A 171 2.75 -1.31 4.35
C SER A 171 1.77 -0.35 5.02
N LEU A 172 0.93 0.33 4.24
CA LEU A 172 -0.09 1.23 4.76
C LEU A 172 -1.09 0.50 5.66
N MET A 173 -1.46 -0.75 5.30
CA MET A 173 -2.33 -1.58 6.12
C MET A 173 -1.70 -1.87 7.50
N PHE A 174 -0.43 -2.23 7.57
CA PHE A 174 0.27 -2.44 8.86
C PHE A 174 0.34 -1.15 9.70
N VAL A 175 0.62 0.00 9.07
CA VAL A 175 0.64 1.30 9.75
C VAL A 175 -0.75 1.65 10.28
N ALA A 176 -1.81 1.42 9.48
CA ALA A 176 -3.19 1.69 9.87
C ALA A 176 -3.63 0.82 11.06
N LEU A 177 -3.26 -0.47 11.07
CA LEU A 177 -3.54 -1.37 12.20
C LEU A 177 -2.85 -0.88 13.48
N LYS A 178 -1.60 -0.45 13.37
CA LYS A 178 -0.86 0.10 14.51
C LYS A 178 -1.46 1.42 14.99
N ALA A 179 -1.84 2.32 14.09
CA ALA A 179 -2.51 3.57 14.43
C ALA A 179 -3.85 3.32 15.14
N LYS A 180 -4.64 2.34 14.67
CA LYS A 180 -5.91 1.97 15.31
C LYS A 180 -5.71 1.39 16.71
N SER A 181 -4.65 0.60 16.92
CA SER A 181 -4.28 0.07 18.24
C SER A 181 -3.89 1.17 19.23
N LEU A 182 -3.33 2.29 18.76
CA LEU A 182 -2.97 3.43 19.61
C LEU A 182 -4.16 4.36 19.87
N CYS A 183 -5.02 4.54 18.86
CA CYS A 183 -6.15 5.45 18.92
C CYS A 183 -7.40 4.86 19.56
N SER A 184 -7.48 3.53 19.75
CA SER A 184 -8.51 2.94 20.61
C SER A 184 -8.10 3.28 22.04
N PRO A 185 -8.70 4.30 22.68
CA PRO A 185 -8.41 4.57 24.07
C PRO A 185 -8.80 3.29 24.77
N THR A 186 -7.85 2.66 25.46
CA THR A 186 -8.22 1.70 26.50
C THR A 186 -9.22 2.47 27.34
N SER A 187 -10.51 2.15 27.20
CA SER A 187 -11.56 2.68 28.04
C SER A 187 -11.07 2.37 29.43
N ALA A 188 -10.45 3.38 30.05
CA ALA A 188 -9.79 3.23 31.32
C ALA A 188 -10.89 2.69 32.22
N SER A 189 -10.75 1.41 32.55
CA SER A 189 -11.63 0.71 33.44
C SER A 189 -11.77 1.64 34.63
N SER A 190 -12.94 2.24 34.72
CA SER A 190 -13.38 3.02 35.85
C SER A 190 -13.37 2.04 37.01
N GLY A 191 -12.26 2.03 37.74
CA GLY A 191 -12.12 1.40 39.05
C GLY A 191 -13.01 2.14 40.05
N VAL A 192 -14.29 1.90 39.90
CA VAL A 192 -15.43 2.16 40.78
C VAL A 192 -16.25 0.91 40.48
N ASP A 193 -16.07 -0.22 41.16
CA ASP A 193 -16.31 -0.46 42.56
C ASP A 193 -15.60 -1.76 42.94
N ASP A 194 -14.79 -1.74 44.00
CA ASP A 194 -14.67 -2.83 44.98
C ASP A 194 -13.95 -2.27 46.21
N ALA A 195 -14.48 -1.16 46.70
CA ALA A 195 -14.46 -0.86 48.12
C ALA A 195 -15.59 -1.65 48.79
N GLU A 196 -15.61 -2.97 48.63
CA GLU A 196 -16.49 -3.87 49.38
C GLU A 196 -15.66 -4.68 50.40
N VAL A 197 -15.48 -4.04 51.55
CA VAL A 197 -15.98 -4.58 52.82
C VAL A 197 -15.58 -6.04 53.11
N GLY A 198 -14.29 -6.24 53.36
CA GLY A 198 -13.75 -7.38 54.10
C GLY A 198 -13.44 -7.01 55.55
N ALA A 199 -14.42 -6.43 56.24
CA ALA A 199 -14.37 -6.22 57.67
C ALA A 199 -14.53 -7.55 58.42
N ILE A 200 -13.66 -7.76 59.42
CA ILE A 200 -13.98 -8.37 60.72
C ILE A 200 -14.42 -9.85 60.72
N LYS A 201 -13.48 -10.72 61.11
CA LYS A 201 -13.64 -11.92 61.98
C LYS A 201 -12.29 -12.67 61.94
N GLY A 202 -11.54 -12.87 63.00
CA GLY A 202 -11.62 -12.57 64.43
C GLY A 202 -10.29 -13.00 65.05
#